data_AF-A0A016ULC7-F1
#
_entry.id   AF-A0A016ULC7-F1
#
_cell.length_a   1.000
_cell.length_b   1.000
_cell.length_c   1.000
_cell.angle_alpha   90.00
_cell.angle_beta   90.00
_cell.angle_gamma   90.00
#
_symmetry.space_group_name_H-M   'P 1'
#
loop_
_entity.id
_entity.type
_entity.pdbx_description
1 polymer ?
#
loop_
_entity_poly.entity_id
_entity_poly.type
_entity_poly.pdbx_seq_one_letter_code
_entity_poly.pdbx_strand_id
1 'polypeptide(L)'
;MVSALLLCLLGIVEARRLVDPVVNHKFDHSNLASMPPWTVNWFTVKLDHFTYSDTRTFQMKWLLNNTFYKSGGPIFFYTGNEGDVEDFATATGMMWDLAPKFNAAIIFAEHRFYGKSMPFGNDSYASIVNMGYLTSEQALADYAALLFALKVSKAASCSTVGGRA
;
A
#
# COMPACT_ATOMS: atom_id res chain seq x y z
N MET A 1 -38.82 -32.07 5.96
CA MET A 1 -37.52 -32.21 6.70
C MET A 1 -36.40 -31.28 6.22
N VAL A 2 -36.56 -30.51 5.13
CA VAL A 2 -35.49 -29.63 4.60
C VAL A 2 -35.39 -28.25 5.32
N SER A 3 -36.48 -27.80 5.95
CA SER A 3 -36.56 -26.47 6.60
C SER A 3 -35.68 -26.32 7.85
N ALA A 4 -35.57 -27.38 8.67
CA ALA A 4 -34.81 -27.32 9.93
C ALA A 4 -33.28 -27.24 9.71
N LEU A 5 -32.76 -27.86 8.64
CA LEU A 5 -31.33 -27.82 8.33
C LEU A 5 -30.90 -26.43 7.80
N LEU A 6 -31.77 -25.78 7.03
CA LEU A 6 -31.51 -24.47 6.43
C LEU A 6 -31.49 -23.36 7.50
N LEU A 7 -32.41 -23.41 8.47
CA LEU A 7 -32.42 -22.51 9.63
C LEU A 7 -31.20 -22.71 10.54
N CYS A 8 -30.71 -23.95 10.68
CA CYS A 8 -29.53 -24.25 11.47
C CYS A 8 -28.24 -23.73 10.80
N LEU A 9 -28.12 -23.89 9.48
CA LEU A 9 -27.01 -23.33 8.70
C LEU A 9 -27.00 -21.79 8.71
N LEU A 10 -28.17 -21.14 8.54
CA LEU A 10 -28.30 -19.69 8.67
C LEU A 10 -27.94 -19.21 10.09
N GLY A 11 -28.42 -19.91 11.13
CA GLY A 11 -28.09 -19.58 12.52
C GLY A 11 -26.61 -19.73 12.85
N ILE A 12 -25.92 -20.75 12.31
CA ILE A 12 -24.47 -20.94 12.49
C ILE A 12 -23.67 -19.89 11.72
N VAL A 13 -24.12 -19.51 10.52
CA VAL A 13 -23.48 -18.44 9.71
C VAL A 13 -23.62 -17.09 10.40
N GLU A 14 -24.81 -16.74 10.88
CA GLU A 14 -25.05 -15.47 11.58
C GLU A 14 -24.30 -15.43 12.93
N ALA A 15 -24.26 -16.54 13.67
CA ALA A 15 -23.54 -16.64 14.93
C ALA A 15 -22.02 -16.52 14.75
N ARG A 16 -21.45 -17.04 13.64
CA ARG A 16 -20.03 -16.83 13.32
C ARG A 16 -19.74 -15.37 13.00
N ARG A 17 -20.61 -14.72 12.21
CA ARG A 17 -20.54 -13.28 11.90
C ARG A 17 -20.49 -12.39 13.15
N LEU A 18 -21.20 -12.80 14.20
CA LEU A 18 -21.26 -12.08 15.48
C LEU A 18 -20.08 -12.36 16.41
N VAL A 19 -19.23 -13.35 16.12
CA VAL A 19 -18.04 -13.67 16.92
C VAL A 19 -16.76 -13.30 16.18
N ASP A 20 -16.85 -12.97 14.89
CA ASP A 20 -15.73 -12.51 14.09
C ASP A 20 -15.16 -11.20 14.67
N PRO A 21 -13.94 -11.21 15.24
CA PRO A 21 -13.34 -10.02 15.84
C PRO A 21 -13.06 -8.93 14.81
N VAL A 22 -13.00 -9.30 13.52
CA VAL A 22 -12.90 -8.38 12.38
C VAL A 22 -14.20 -7.61 12.15
N VAL A 23 -15.37 -8.23 12.40
CA VAL A 23 -16.68 -7.59 12.24
C VAL A 23 -17.04 -6.74 13.46
N ASN A 24 -16.57 -7.14 14.65
CA ASN A 24 -16.88 -6.47 15.91
C ASN A 24 -15.88 -5.40 16.34
N HIS A 25 -14.83 -5.14 15.56
CA HIS A 25 -13.91 -4.04 15.85
C HIS A 25 -14.59 -2.72 15.50
N LYS A 26 -15.26 -2.12 16.50
CA LYS A 26 -15.76 -0.75 16.40
C LYS A 26 -14.56 0.18 16.43
N PHE A 27 -14.19 0.71 15.28
CA PHE A 27 -13.26 1.83 15.21
C PHE A 27 -13.87 3.02 15.95
N ASP A 28 -13.18 3.49 16.97
CA ASP A 28 -13.54 4.73 17.64
C ASP A 28 -13.20 5.91 16.70
N HIS A 29 -14.23 6.45 16.05
CA HIS A 29 -14.12 7.61 15.17
C HIS A 29 -14.05 8.95 15.94
N SER A 30 -13.88 8.95 17.27
CA SER A 30 -13.92 10.17 18.10
C SER A 30 -12.76 11.16 17.90
N ASN A 31 -11.77 10.84 17.06
CA ASN A 31 -10.64 11.73 16.75
C ASN A 31 -10.49 12.02 15.25
N LEU A 32 -11.50 12.66 14.67
CA LEU A 32 -11.49 13.18 13.28
C LEU A 32 -10.54 14.38 13.06
N ALA A 33 -9.79 14.80 14.07
CA ALA A 33 -8.76 15.84 13.99
C ALA A 33 -7.35 15.31 14.30
N SER A 34 -7.14 13.99 14.26
CA SER A 34 -5.80 13.43 14.33
C SER A 34 -5.16 13.48 12.94
N MET A 35 -3.93 14.00 12.85
CA MET A 35 -3.12 13.93 11.63
C MET A 35 -3.11 12.48 11.13
N PRO A 36 -3.26 12.22 9.82
CA PRO A 36 -3.26 10.86 9.30
C PRO A 36 -2.06 10.09 9.84
N PRO A 37 -2.23 8.81 10.24
CA PRO A 37 -1.16 8.02 10.84
C PRO A 37 -0.14 7.58 9.79
N TRP A 38 0.15 8.38 8.78
CA TRP A 38 1.16 8.11 7.77
C TRP A 38 1.87 9.39 7.36
N THR A 39 3.09 9.22 6.85
CA THR A 39 3.84 10.29 6.19
C THR A 39 3.76 10.09 4.68
N VAL A 40 3.50 11.18 3.95
CA VAL A 40 3.50 11.18 2.49
C VAL A 40 4.93 11.32 2.00
N ASN A 41 5.32 10.43 1.10
CA ASN A 41 6.64 10.37 0.50
C ASN A 41 6.53 10.25 -1.02
N TRP A 42 7.63 10.55 -1.71
CA TRP A 42 7.71 10.49 -3.17
C TRP A 42 8.89 9.62 -3.60
N PHE A 43 8.69 8.83 -4.64
CA PHE A 43 9.69 7.97 -5.21
C PHE A 43 9.83 8.25 -6.70
N THR A 44 11.08 8.45 -7.15
CA THR A 44 11.37 8.65 -8.58
C THR A 44 11.38 7.29 -9.27
N VAL A 45 10.43 7.09 -10.17
CA VAL A 45 10.26 5.84 -10.91
C VAL A 45 10.48 6.06 -12.40
N LYS A 46 10.99 5.04 -13.10
CA LYS A 46 11.05 5.05 -14.56
C LYS A 46 9.63 5.11 -15.14
N LEU A 47 9.48 5.90 -16.20
CA LEU A 47 8.23 5.92 -16.96
C LEU A 47 7.95 4.55 -17.59
N ASP A 48 8.98 3.95 -18.18
CA ASP A 48 8.94 2.66 -18.84
C ASP A 48 10.03 1.73 -18.28
N HIS A 49 9.61 0.63 -17.64
CA HIS A 49 10.52 -0.39 -17.12
C HIS A 49 10.98 -1.39 -18.18
N PHE A 50 10.26 -1.50 -19.29
CA PHE A 50 10.48 -2.55 -20.30
C PHE A 50 11.21 -2.05 -21.54
N THR A 51 11.36 -0.72 -21.69
CA THR A 51 12.19 -0.10 -22.73
C THR A 51 13.51 0.42 -22.14
N TYR A 52 14.62 -0.27 -22.41
CA TYR A 52 15.93 0.08 -21.84
C TYR A 52 16.48 1.45 -22.25
N SER A 53 16.13 1.93 -23.45
CA SER A 53 16.59 3.22 -23.96
C SER A 53 15.82 4.41 -23.38
N ASP A 54 14.67 4.17 -22.73
CA ASP A 54 13.89 5.23 -22.12
C ASP A 54 14.45 5.58 -20.74
N THR A 55 14.86 6.84 -20.59
CA THR A 55 15.42 7.37 -19.34
C THR A 55 14.45 8.31 -18.62
N ARG A 56 13.23 8.48 -19.15
CA ARG A 56 12.23 9.36 -18.53
C ARG A 56 11.75 8.79 -17.20
N THR A 57 11.44 9.68 -16.27
CA THR A 57 11.00 9.34 -14.91
C THR A 57 9.86 10.23 -14.47
N PHE A 58 9.10 9.76 -13.48
CA PHE A 58 8.06 10.55 -12.81
C PHE A 58 8.07 10.30 -11.30
N GLN A 59 7.38 11.15 -10.55
CA GLN A 59 7.23 10.99 -9.11
C GLN A 59 5.98 10.17 -8.77
N MET A 60 6.18 9.06 -8.08
CA MET A 60 5.11 8.23 -7.54
C MET A 60 4.94 8.50 -6.05
N LYS A 61 3.71 8.80 -5.62
CA LYS A 61 3.34 9.01 -4.23
C LYS A 61 3.30 7.67 -3.50
N TRP A 62 3.78 7.65 -2.26
CA TRP A 62 3.62 6.50 -1.37
C TRP A 62 3.53 6.96 0.08
N LEU A 63 2.86 6.17 0.91
CA LEU A 63 2.60 6.46 2.31
C LEU A 63 3.43 5.53 3.19
N LEU A 64 3.99 6.06 4.27
CA LEU A 64 4.75 5.29 5.26
C LEU A 64 4.17 5.46 6.66
N ASN A 65 3.90 4.35 7.33
CA ASN A 65 3.84 4.27 8.78
C ASN A 65 4.86 3.26 9.29
N ASN A 66 5.76 3.71 10.15
CA ASN A 66 6.74 2.87 10.83
C ASN A 66 6.57 2.85 12.35
N THR A 67 5.43 3.31 12.87
CA THR A 67 5.18 3.46 14.32
C THR A 67 5.34 2.13 15.06
N PHE A 68 4.90 1.03 14.46
CA PHE A 68 4.94 -0.31 15.05
C PHE A 68 6.14 -1.15 14.61
N TYR A 69 6.95 -0.63 13.70
CA TYR A 69 8.03 -1.38 13.10
C TYR A 69 9.14 -1.67 14.12
N LYS A 70 9.59 -2.93 14.18
CA LYS A 70 10.81 -3.32 14.90
C LYS A 70 11.81 -3.97 13.96
N SER A 71 13.10 -3.92 14.31
CA SER A 71 14.15 -4.55 13.49
C SER A 71 13.84 -6.03 13.24
N GLY A 72 13.95 -6.46 11.98
CA GLY A 72 13.56 -7.80 11.54
C GLY A 72 12.06 -8.00 11.27
N GLY A 73 11.21 -7.03 11.59
CA GLY A 73 9.77 -7.07 11.28
C GLY A 73 9.48 -6.99 9.77
N PRO A 74 8.30 -7.48 9.32
CA PRO A 74 7.92 -7.47 7.92
C PRO A 74 7.50 -6.07 7.45
N ILE A 75 7.36 -5.92 6.13
CA ILE A 75 6.70 -4.78 5.50
C ILE A 75 5.34 -5.27 5.00
N PHE A 76 4.27 -4.63 5.47
CA PHE A 76 2.95 -4.75 4.89
C PHE A 76 2.84 -3.74 3.76
N PHE A 77 2.80 -4.23 2.54
CA PHE A 77 2.84 -3.41 1.33
C PHE A 77 1.50 -3.52 0.59
N TYR A 78 0.77 -2.41 0.53
CA TYR A 78 -0.43 -2.30 -0.27
C TYR A 78 -0.08 -1.79 -1.66
N THR A 79 -0.41 -2.60 -2.66
CA THR A 79 -0.38 -2.21 -4.07
C THR A 79 -1.62 -1.39 -4.35
N GLY A 80 -1.47 -0.06 -4.43
CA GLY A 80 -2.56 0.84 -4.79
C GLY A 80 -3.26 0.40 -6.06
N ASN A 81 -4.53 0.74 -6.20
CA ASN A 81 -5.33 0.42 -7.37
C ASN A 81 -5.90 1.71 -7.96
N GLU A 82 -7.10 1.67 -8.55
CA GLU A 82 -7.65 2.72 -9.41
C GLU A 82 -8.21 3.93 -8.64
N GLY A 83 -7.41 4.56 -7.79
CA GLY A 83 -7.86 5.71 -6.98
C GLY A 83 -6.74 6.39 -6.19
N ASP A 84 -7.10 7.40 -5.40
CA ASP A 84 -6.16 8.04 -4.48
C ASP A 84 -5.77 7.05 -3.36
N VAL A 85 -4.47 6.91 -3.15
CA VAL A 85 -3.93 5.97 -2.16
C VAL A 85 -4.38 6.27 -0.72
N GLU A 86 -4.70 7.53 -0.40
CA GLU A 86 -5.14 7.91 0.95
C GLU A 86 -6.56 7.40 1.26
N ASP A 87 -7.42 7.28 0.24
CA ASP A 87 -8.75 6.68 0.39
C ASP A 87 -8.63 5.20 0.76
N PHE A 88 -7.72 4.47 0.09
CA PHE A 88 -7.44 3.07 0.39
C PHE A 88 -6.77 2.88 1.75
N ALA A 89 -5.85 3.79 2.12
CA ALA A 89 -5.23 3.78 3.43
C ALA A 89 -6.26 3.94 4.55
N THR A 90 -7.25 4.82 4.36
CA THR A 90 -8.34 5.03 5.31
C THR A 90 -9.31 3.85 5.37
N ALA A 91 -9.59 3.20 4.23
CA ALA A 91 -10.54 2.10 4.15
C ALA A 91 -9.95 0.73 4.59
N THR A 92 -8.63 0.54 4.48
CA THR A 92 -7.98 -0.77 4.70
C THR A 92 -7.56 -0.96 6.17
N GLY A 93 -8.55 -1.09 7.06
CA GLY A 93 -8.35 -1.28 8.51
C GLY A 93 -7.40 -2.43 8.88
N MET A 94 -7.46 -3.54 8.15
CA MET A 94 -6.72 -4.77 8.47
C MET A 94 -5.20 -4.57 8.55
N MET A 95 -4.61 -3.72 7.69
CA MET A 95 -3.16 -3.49 7.74
C MET A 95 -2.75 -2.77 9.03
N TRP A 96 -3.56 -1.82 9.48
CA TRP A 96 -3.35 -1.06 10.71
C TRP A 96 -3.54 -1.93 11.96
N ASP A 97 -4.56 -2.78 11.96
CA ASP A 97 -4.87 -3.66 13.10
C ASP A 97 -3.82 -4.77 13.29
N LEU A 98 -3.21 -5.24 12.20
CA LEU A 98 -2.23 -6.33 12.24
C LEU A 98 -0.81 -5.83 12.46
N ALA A 99 -0.44 -4.61 12.02
CA ALA A 99 0.94 -4.13 12.11
C ALA A 99 1.54 -4.15 13.54
N PRO A 100 0.80 -3.79 14.62
CA PRO A 100 1.29 -3.92 15.99
C PRO A 100 1.63 -5.36 16.38
N LYS A 101 0.86 -6.34 15.89
CA LYS A 101 1.03 -7.76 16.22
C LYS A 101 2.25 -8.36 15.55
N PHE A 102 2.53 -7.94 14.32
CA PHE A 102 3.67 -8.43 13.53
C PHE A 102 4.92 -7.55 13.64
N ASN A 103 4.85 -6.44 14.39
CA ASN A 103 5.87 -5.40 14.42
C ASN A 103 6.23 -4.90 13.00
N ALA A 104 5.21 -4.74 12.16
CA ALA A 104 5.36 -4.45 10.74
C ALA A 104 5.46 -2.94 10.46
N ALA A 105 6.18 -2.60 9.40
CA ALA A 105 6.03 -1.30 8.75
C ALA A 105 4.88 -1.39 7.74
N ILE A 106 4.11 -0.32 7.61
CA ILE A 106 3.02 -0.23 6.65
C ILE A 106 3.43 0.72 5.53
N ILE A 107 3.24 0.26 4.30
CA ILE A 107 3.47 1.03 3.09
C ILE A 107 2.25 0.91 2.20
N PHE A 108 1.75 2.05 1.73
CA PHE A 108 0.80 2.10 0.63
C PHE A 108 1.45 2.80 -0.55
N ALA A 109 1.60 2.12 -1.68
CA ALA A 109 2.16 2.72 -2.88
C ALA A 109 1.03 3.09 -3.84
N GLU A 110 0.97 4.35 -4.27
CA GLU A 110 -0.05 4.78 -5.22
C GLU A 110 0.21 4.16 -6.59
N HIS A 111 -0.87 3.81 -7.29
CA HIS A 111 -0.78 3.27 -8.64
C HIS A 111 -0.47 4.39 -9.64
N ARG A 112 0.40 4.12 -10.62
CA ARG A 112 0.65 5.05 -11.74
C ARG A 112 -0.67 5.46 -12.40
N PHE A 113 -0.76 6.71 -12.83
CA PHE A 113 -1.95 7.37 -13.38
C PHE A 113 -3.09 7.68 -12.39
N TYR A 114 -3.01 7.27 -11.12
CA TYR A 114 -4.04 7.58 -10.14
C TYR A 114 -3.56 8.57 -9.08
N GLY A 115 -4.52 9.24 -8.44
CA GLY A 115 -4.27 10.24 -7.40
C GLY A 115 -3.35 11.37 -7.88
N LYS A 116 -2.13 11.40 -7.35
CA LYS A 116 -1.10 12.39 -7.70
C LYS A 116 0.08 11.80 -8.49
N SER A 117 0.08 10.48 -8.72
CA SER A 117 1.15 9.75 -9.39
C SER A 117 0.95 9.77 -10.91
N MET A 118 1.10 10.95 -11.50
CA MET A 118 0.75 11.24 -12.90
C MET A 118 2.01 11.31 -13.79
N PRO A 119 2.30 10.31 -14.64
CA PRO A 119 3.57 10.27 -15.37
C PRO A 119 3.79 11.42 -16.35
N PHE A 120 2.72 12.00 -16.87
CA PHE A 120 2.74 13.16 -17.75
C PHE A 120 1.95 14.34 -17.16
N GLY A 121 1.77 14.39 -15.83
CA GLY A 121 0.95 15.41 -15.18
C GLY A 121 -0.47 15.43 -15.75
N ASN A 122 -0.98 16.61 -16.09
CA ASN A 122 -2.32 16.79 -16.67
C ASN A 122 -2.48 16.09 -18.04
N ASP A 123 -1.39 15.84 -18.76
CA ASP A 123 -1.43 15.21 -20.09
C ASP A 123 -1.45 13.69 -20.03
N SER A 124 -1.47 13.09 -18.83
CA SER A 124 -1.42 11.62 -18.67
C SER A 124 -2.58 10.93 -19.40
N TYR A 125 -3.73 11.58 -19.51
CA TYR A 125 -4.90 11.09 -20.22
C TYR A 125 -5.15 11.77 -21.57
N ALA A 126 -4.26 12.65 -22.02
CA ALA A 126 -4.47 13.45 -23.22
C ALA A 126 -4.36 12.66 -24.53
N SER A 127 -3.70 11.49 -24.52
CA SER A 127 -3.53 10.66 -25.71
C SER A 127 -3.39 9.17 -25.38
N ILE A 128 -3.72 8.32 -26.37
CA ILE A 128 -3.51 6.86 -26.29
C ILE A 128 -2.03 6.53 -26.09
N VAL A 129 -1.12 7.35 -26.64
CA VAL A 129 0.33 7.16 -26.47
C VAL A 129 0.74 7.36 -25.01
N ASN A 130 0.22 8.40 -24.35
CA ASN A 130 0.50 8.63 -22.92
C ASN A 130 -0.16 7.56 -22.06
N MET A 131 -1.40 7.17 -22.36
CA MET A 131 -2.10 6.09 -21.65
C MET A 131 -1.48 4.71 -21.90
N GLY A 132 -0.66 4.53 -22.94
CA GLY A 132 0.02 3.27 -23.24
C GLY A 132 0.93 2.77 -22.12
N TYR A 133 1.32 3.64 -21.17
CA TYR A 133 2.10 3.28 -19.99
C TYR A 133 1.26 2.88 -18.78
N LEU A 134 -0.08 2.92 -18.89
CA LEU A 134 -1.03 2.46 -17.88
C LEU A 134 -1.27 0.95 -18.06
N THR A 135 -0.33 0.14 -17.61
CA THR A 135 -0.45 -1.32 -17.59
C THR A 135 -0.12 -1.89 -16.22
N SER A 136 -0.68 -3.05 -15.92
CA SER A 136 -0.44 -3.75 -14.65
C SER A 136 1.02 -4.16 -14.46
N GLU A 137 1.70 -4.52 -15.56
CA GLU A 137 3.09 -4.93 -15.60
C GLU A 137 4.01 -3.78 -15.20
N GLN A 138 3.72 -2.57 -15.72
CA GLN A 138 4.47 -1.38 -15.37
C GLN A 138 4.22 -0.97 -13.91
N ALA A 139 2.98 -1.05 -13.43
CA ALA A 139 2.66 -0.77 -12.03
C ALA A 139 3.33 -1.76 -11.06
N LEU A 140 3.34 -3.06 -11.39
CA LEU A 140 4.06 -4.07 -10.63
C LEU A 140 5.57 -3.80 -10.59
N ALA A 141 6.14 -3.36 -11.71
CA ALA A 141 7.55 -2.96 -11.78
C ALA A 141 7.84 -1.73 -10.92
N ASP A 142 6.92 -0.75 -10.84
CA ASP A 142 7.03 0.40 -9.93
C ASP A 142 7.11 -0.05 -8.47
N TYR A 143 6.21 -0.95 -8.05
CA TYR A 143 6.18 -1.48 -6.69
C TYR A 143 7.43 -2.28 -6.35
N ALA A 144 7.91 -3.10 -7.29
CA ALA A 144 9.16 -3.85 -7.13
C ALA A 144 10.36 -2.90 -6.97
N ALA A 145 10.44 -1.85 -7.80
CA ALA A 145 11.51 -0.85 -7.73
C ALA A 145 11.49 -0.09 -6.39
N LEU A 146 10.30 0.32 -5.92
CA LEU A 146 10.14 0.96 -4.62
C LEU A 146 10.58 0.05 -3.47
N LEU A 147 10.07 -1.19 -3.43
CA LEU A 147 10.44 -2.17 -2.40
C LEU A 147 11.94 -2.47 -2.39
N PHE A 148 12.56 -2.57 -3.57
CA PHE A 148 14.00 -2.77 -3.69
C PHE A 148 14.77 -1.58 -3.12
N ALA A 149 14.41 -0.35 -3.51
CA ALA A 149 15.06 0.87 -3.01
C ALA A 149 14.97 1.00 -1.49
N LEU A 150 13.81 0.70 -0.90
CA LEU A 150 13.59 0.77 0.55
C LEU A 150 14.37 -0.30 1.33
N LYS A 151 14.56 -1.49 0.75
CA LYS A 151 15.39 -2.52 1.38
C LYS A 151 16.88 -2.19 1.29
N VAL A 152 17.33 -1.66 0.16
CA VAL A 152 18.73 -1.25 -0.03
C VAL A 152 19.09 -0.08 0.88
N SER A 153 18.24 0.94 0.99
CA SER A 153 18.51 2.09 1.89
C SER A 153 18.63 1.65 3.34
N LYS A 154 17.79 0.69 3.77
CA LYS A 154 17.86 0.10 5.11
C LYS A 154 19.13 -0.72 5.32
N ALA A 155 19.55 -1.51 4.33
CA ALA A 155 20.80 -2.24 4.38
C ALA A 155 22.00 -1.28 4.48
N ALA A 156 22.04 -0.24 3.65
CA ALA A 156 23.08 0.79 3.68
C ALA A 156 23.15 1.53 5.02
N SER A 157 22.00 1.84 5.63
CA SER A 157 21.94 2.44 6.97
C SER A 157 22.38 1.49 8.08
N CYS A 158 22.33 0.17 7.87
CA CYS A 158 22.78 -0.85 8.81
C CYS A 158 24.29 -1.13 8.67
N SER A 159 24.86 -0.92 7.48
CA SER A 159 26.27 -1.18 7.17
C SER A 159 27.24 -0.06 7.57
N THR A 160 26.78 1.10 8.04
CA THR A 160 27.65 2.24 8.43
C THR A 160 28.23 2.15 9.86
N VAL A 161 28.25 0.95 10.47
CA VAL A 161 29.05 0.66 11.67
C VAL A 161 30.15 -0.33 11.30
N GLY A 162 31.30 0.18 10.85
CA GLY A 162 32.53 -0.62 10.74
C GLY A 162 33.41 -0.24 9.55
N GLY A 163 34.46 0.55 9.82
CA GLY A 163 35.56 0.73 8.87
C GLY A 163 36.19 2.11 8.85
N ARG A 164 36.71 2.60 9.99
CA ARG A 164 37.92 3.42 9.96
C ARG A 164 39.09 2.46 10.10
N ALA A 165 39.87 2.33 9.03
CA ALA A 165 41.28 1.95 9.10
C ALA A 165 42.09 3.20 8.73
#